data_AF-J3CSN4-F1
#
_entry.id   AF-J3CSN4-F1
#
_cell.length_a   1.000
_cell.length_b   1.000
_cell.length_c   1.000
_cell.angle_alpha   90.00
_cell.angle_beta   90.00
_cell.angle_gamma   90.00
#
_symmetry.space_group_name_H-M   'P 1'
#
loop_
_entity.id
_entity.type
_entity.pdbx_description
1 polymer ?
#
loop_
_entity_poly.entity_id
_entity_poly.type
_entity_poly.pdbx_seq_one_letter_code
_entity_poly.pdbx_strand_id
1 'polypeptide(L)'
;MKRLILMAPMALLLAGCASESLKGSIAGGECRIFERPSYAVRGVKPYDQDWIDRQVEGGVGGCGWHRPAPRPAEIDAPGAATVKPVPVKRRGIMARIKSAVQKTPIAAPPIAPVPASPSEAVPDATPPVPVPEAKPHDVPAVPPPPPRTRLELLLDPSGPAVTGTGR
;
A
#
# COMPACT_ATOMS: atom_id res chain seq x y z
N MET A 1 -32.73 -38.70 -17.08
CA MET A 1 -32.63 -38.21 -15.68
C MET A 1 -31.22 -38.33 -15.07
N LYS A 2 -30.49 -39.45 -15.21
CA LYS A 2 -29.10 -39.58 -14.65
C LYS A 2 -28.10 -38.51 -15.11
N ARG A 3 -28.23 -37.97 -16.34
CA ARG A 3 -27.35 -36.90 -16.85
C ARG A 3 -27.56 -35.52 -16.18
N LEU A 4 -28.76 -35.26 -15.66
CA LEU A 4 -29.06 -34.00 -14.95
C LEU A 4 -28.45 -33.99 -13.54
N ILE A 5 -28.42 -35.14 -12.87
CA ILE A 5 -27.84 -35.27 -11.53
C ILE A 5 -26.32 -35.04 -11.55
N LEU A 6 -25.64 -35.37 -12.65
CA LEU A 6 -24.20 -35.22 -12.77
C LEU A 6 -23.76 -33.79 -13.15
N MET A 7 -24.64 -32.99 -13.75
CA MET A 7 -24.35 -31.60 -14.15
C MET A 7 -24.52 -30.61 -12.99
N ALA A 8 -25.42 -30.89 -12.04
CA ALA A 8 -25.66 -30.01 -10.89
C ALA A 8 -24.41 -29.74 -10.00
N PRO A 9 -23.60 -30.74 -9.60
CA PRO A 9 -22.41 -30.47 -8.78
C PRO A 9 -21.31 -29.74 -9.56
N MET A 10 -21.21 -29.99 -10.87
CA MET A 10 -20.21 -29.34 -11.71
C MET A 10 -20.51 -27.84 -11.91
N ALA A 11 -21.79 -27.48 -12.07
CA ALA A 11 -22.22 -26.08 -12.09
C ALA A 11 -21.92 -25.36 -10.75
N LEU A 12 -22.07 -26.05 -9.61
CA LEU A 12 -21.77 -25.50 -8.29
C LEU A 12 -20.26 -25.26 -8.08
N LEU A 13 -19.41 -26.14 -8.61
CA LEU A 13 -17.95 -25.98 -8.57
C LEU A 13 -17.46 -24.81 -9.46
N LEU A 14 -18.08 -24.60 -10.63
CA LEU A 14 -17.75 -23.47 -11.50
C LEU A 14 -18.26 -22.12 -10.95
N ALA A 15 -19.41 -22.11 -10.27
CA ALA A 15 -19.95 -20.89 -9.66
C ALA A 15 -19.06 -20.34 -8.52
N GLY A 16 -18.31 -21.21 -7.84
CA GLY A 16 -17.34 -20.81 -6.80
C GLY A 16 -16.08 -20.14 -7.33
N CYS A 17 -15.74 -20.30 -8.61
CA CYS A 17 -14.54 -19.68 -9.20
C CYS A 17 -14.77 -18.22 -9.63
N ALA A 18 -16.01 -17.79 -9.84
CA ALA A 18 -16.33 -16.40 -10.22
C ALA A 18 -16.49 -15.46 -9.02
N SER A 19 -16.69 -16.00 -7.80
CA SER A 19 -16.96 -15.20 -6.60
C SER A 19 -15.68 -14.77 -5.87
N GLU A 20 -14.56 -15.44 -6.07
CA GLU A 20 -13.27 -15.04 -5.47
C GLU A 20 -12.48 -14.03 -6.32
N SER A 21 -12.82 -13.86 -7.60
CA SER A 21 -12.17 -12.88 -8.48
C SER A 21 -12.69 -11.44 -8.30
N LEU A 22 -13.69 -11.22 -7.44
CA LEU A 22 -14.36 -9.93 -7.26
C LEU A 22 -14.01 -9.21 -5.94
N LYS A 23 -13.05 -9.70 -5.15
CA LYS A 23 -12.54 -9.06 -3.91
C LYS A 23 -11.48 -7.98 -4.14
N GLY A 24 -11.54 -7.30 -5.27
CA GLY A 24 -10.59 -6.24 -5.61
C GLY A 24 -11.16 -5.29 -6.65
N SER A 25 -12.49 -5.12 -6.69
CA SER A 25 -13.10 -4.21 -7.65
C SER A 25 -12.84 -2.77 -7.20
N ILE A 26 -11.75 -2.21 -7.73
CA ILE A 26 -11.30 -0.83 -7.59
C ILE A 26 -12.40 0.19 -7.92
N ALA A 27 -13.47 -0.23 -8.61
CA ALA A 27 -14.53 0.65 -9.10
C ALA A 27 -15.48 1.24 -8.03
N GLY A 28 -15.44 0.78 -6.77
CA GLY A 28 -16.56 1.05 -5.83
C GLY A 28 -16.26 1.56 -4.41
N GLY A 29 -15.00 1.60 -3.94
CA GLY A 29 -14.72 2.14 -2.59
C GLY A 29 -13.52 1.57 -1.85
N GLU A 30 -12.88 0.51 -2.34
CA GLU A 30 -11.68 -0.07 -1.71
C GLU A 30 -10.44 0.83 -1.81
N CYS A 31 -10.49 1.86 -2.65
CA CYS A 31 -9.45 2.88 -2.76
C CYS A 31 -9.18 3.67 -1.47
N ARG A 32 -10.05 3.55 -0.45
CA ARG A 32 -9.80 4.10 0.90
C ARG A 32 -8.83 3.27 1.73
N ILE A 33 -8.65 1.99 1.39
CA ILE A 33 -7.74 1.08 2.09
C ILE A 33 -6.29 1.41 1.72
N PHE A 34 -6.08 1.88 0.49
CA PHE A 34 -4.77 2.30 0.01
C PHE A 34 -4.61 3.81 0.19
N GLU A 35 -3.65 4.21 1.01
CA GLU A 35 -3.33 5.61 1.18
C GLU A 35 -2.62 6.14 -0.09
N ARG A 36 -3.10 7.28 -0.60
CA ARG A 36 -2.51 7.91 -1.78
C ARG A 36 -1.09 8.40 -1.45
N PRO A 37 -0.08 8.09 -2.29
CA PRO A 37 1.25 8.63 -2.11
C PRO A 37 1.27 10.15 -2.29
N SER A 38 1.93 10.85 -1.36
CA SER A 38 2.03 12.32 -1.38
C SER A 38 3.03 12.83 -2.42
N TYR A 39 4.05 12.05 -2.76
CA TYR A 39 5.07 12.38 -3.75
C TYR A 39 5.47 11.14 -4.57
N ALA A 40 6.12 11.36 -5.71
CA ALA A 40 6.59 10.31 -6.60
C ALA A 40 7.67 9.46 -5.91
N VAL A 41 7.42 8.15 -5.77
CA VAL A 41 8.39 7.21 -5.22
C VAL A 41 9.28 6.69 -6.36
N ARG A 42 10.59 6.64 -6.11
CA ARG A 42 11.58 6.13 -7.06
C ARG A 42 12.04 4.75 -6.62
N GLY A 43 11.87 3.76 -7.49
CA GLY A 43 12.36 2.40 -7.29
C GLY A 43 13.88 2.36 -7.33
N VAL A 44 14.47 1.39 -6.62
CA VAL A 44 15.93 1.16 -6.64
C VAL A 44 16.32 0.42 -7.91
N LYS A 45 15.52 -0.57 -8.31
CA LYS A 45 15.69 -1.34 -9.55
C LYS A 45 14.63 -0.95 -10.59
N PRO A 46 14.89 -1.20 -11.88
CA PRO A 46 13.89 -0.98 -12.93
C PRO A 46 12.57 -1.71 -12.67
N TYR A 47 12.65 -2.96 -12.20
CA TYR A 47 11.46 -3.75 -11.82
C TYR A 47 10.62 -3.08 -10.73
N ASP A 48 11.28 -2.49 -9.72
CA ASP A 48 10.57 -1.80 -8.63
C ASP A 48 9.87 -0.55 -9.16
N GLN A 49 10.52 0.18 -10.07
CA GLN A 49 9.93 1.36 -10.71
C GLN A 49 8.70 0.99 -11.53
N ASP A 50 8.79 -0.05 -12.36
CA ASP A 50 7.65 -0.54 -13.15
C ASP A 50 6.47 -0.96 -12.26
N TRP A 51 6.76 -1.61 -11.13
CA TRP A 51 5.73 -1.99 -10.17
C TRP A 51 5.08 -0.77 -9.51
N ILE A 52 5.87 0.22 -9.07
CA ILE A 52 5.38 1.48 -8.49
C ILE A 52 4.50 2.22 -9.50
N ASP A 53 4.97 2.37 -10.74
CA ASP A 53 4.26 3.10 -11.78
C ASP A 53 2.91 2.45 -12.09
N ARG A 54 2.84 1.12 -12.14
CA ARG A 54 1.57 0.39 -12.33
C ARG A 54 0.58 0.63 -11.18
N GLN A 55 1.06 0.65 -9.93
CA GLN A 55 0.19 0.92 -8.79
C GLN A 55 -0.31 2.36 -8.78
N VAL A 56 0.56 3.32 -9.10
CA VAL A 56 0.18 4.74 -9.18
C VAL A 56 -0.80 4.98 -10.33
N GLU A 57 -0.55 4.47 -11.53
CA GLU A 57 -1.49 4.60 -12.65
C GLU A 57 -2.80 3.87 -12.38
N GLY A 58 -2.76 2.71 -11.70
CA GLY A 58 -3.96 2.01 -11.24
C GLY A 58 -4.78 2.83 -10.26
N GLY A 59 -4.14 3.52 -9.32
CA GLY A 59 -4.80 4.45 -8.39
C GLY A 59 -5.31 5.74 -9.07
N VAL A 60 -4.56 6.30 -10.02
CA VAL A 60 -5.01 7.49 -10.77
C VAL A 60 -6.21 7.14 -11.65
N GLY A 61 -6.14 6.05 -12.41
CA GLY A 61 -7.18 5.65 -13.35
C GLY A 61 -8.38 4.98 -12.68
N GLY A 62 -8.15 4.17 -11.65
CA GLY A 62 -9.20 3.40 -10.97
C GLY A 62 -9.79 4.10 -9.75
N CYS A 63 -8.96 4.81 -8.97
CA CYS A 63 -9.38 5.47 -7.73
C CYS A 63 -9.55 6.99 -7.86
N GLY A 64 -9.28 7.57 -9.03
CA GLY A 64 -9.35 9.01 -9.25
C GLY A 64 -8.32 9.80 -8.42
N TRP A 65 -7.22 9.16 -8.00
CA TRP A 65 -6.17 9.88 -7.28
C TRP A 65 -5.55 10.97 -8.16
N HIS A 66 -5.27 12.13 -7.57
CA HIS A 66 -4.38 13.08 -8.23
C HIS A 66 -2.98 12.49 -8.35
N ARG A 67 -2.32 12.80 -9.47
CA ARG A 67 -0.92 12.41 -9.69
C ARG A 67 -0.03 12.91 -8.54
N PRO A 68 0.89 12.08 -8.02
CA PRO A 68 1.75 12.46 -6.90
C PRO A 68 2.61 13.68 -7.26
N ALA A 69 2.94 14.48 -6.24
CA ALA A 69 3.84 15.61 -6.42
C ALA A 69 5.26 15.16 -6.80
N PRO A 70 6.08 16.03 -7.41
CA PRO A 70 7.49 15.75 -7.62
C PRO A 70 8.19 15.36 -6.31
N ARG A 71 9.12 14.41 -6.39
CA ARG A 71 9.90 13.95 -5.25
C ARG A 71 10.79 15.09 -4.74
N PRO A 72 10.75 15.42 -3.44
CA PRO A 72 11.64 16.42 -2.86
C PRO A 72 13.11 16.00 -2.99
N ALA A 73 13.97 16.93 -3.38
CA ALA A 73 15.40 16.66 -3.62
C ALA A 73 16.14 16.27 -2.33
N GLU A 74 15.63 16.68 -1.17
CA GLU A 74 16.20 16.38 0.15
C GLU A 74 16.16 14.88 0.45
N ILE A 75 15.18 14.14 -0.11
CA ILE A 75 15.05 12.69 0.06
C ILE A 75 16.08 11.94 -0.80
N ASP A 76 16.43 12.51 -1.95
CA ASP A 76 17.44 11.95 -2.85
C ASP A 76 18.87 12.40 -2.50
N ALA A 77 19.00 13.36 -1.59
CA ALA A 77 20.29 13.74 -1.06
C ALA A 77 20.95 12.48 -0.45
N PRO A 78 22.23 12.18 -0.79
CA PRO A 78 22.93 11.06 -0.20
C PRO A 78 22.85 11.22 1.32
N GLY A 79 22.16 10.29 1.97
CA GLY A 79 21.86 10.37 3.40
C GLY A 79 23.14 10.70 4.16
N ALA A 80 23.06 11.66 5.08
CA ALA A 80 24.19 12.11 5.88
C ALA A 80 24.97 10.87 6.34
N ALA A 81 26.24 10.79 5.92
CA ALA A 81 27.06 9.59 6.06
C ALA A 81 26.81 8.97 7.42
N THR A 82 26.32 7.72 7.43
CA THR A 82 25.97 7.03 8.67
C THR A 82 27.20 7.05 9.55
N VAL A 83 27.17 7.88 10.60
CA VAL A 83 28.30 8.01 11.52
C VAL A 83 28.45 6.64 12.14
N LYS A 84 29.47 5.89 11.74
CA LYS A 84 29.78 4.59 12.34
C LYS A 84 29.85 4.84 13.85
N PRO A 85 28.99 4.20 14.66
CA PRO A 85 29.02 4.42 16.10
C PRO A 85 30.44 4.14 16.57
N VAL A 86 31.10 5.17 17.12
CA VAL A 86 32.44 5.04 17.65
C VAL A 86 32.40 3.88 18.65
N PRO A 87 33.27 2.86 18.53
CA PRO A 87 33.24 1.72 19.41
C PRO A 87 33.42 2.22 20.85
N VAL A 88 32.33 2.23 21.60
CA VAL A 88 32.37 2.60 23.01
C VAL A 88 33.17 1.51 23.69
N LYS A 89 34.43 1.81 24.06
CA LYS A 89 35.25 0.93 24.89
C LYS A 89 34.43 0.57 26.12
N ARG A 90 33.91 -0.66 26.18
CA ARG A 90 33.18 -1.15 27.34
C ARG A 90 34.14 -1.10 28.52
N ARG A 91 33.97 -0.11 29.39
CA ARG A 91 34.65 -0.09 30.69
C ARG A 91 34.33 -1.40 31.37
N GLY A 92 35.37 -2.17 31.71
CA GLY A 92 35.26 -3.46 32.37
C GLY A 92 34.44 -3.33 33.66
N ILE A 93 33.85 -4.43 34.10
CA ILE A 93 32.95 -4.49 35.26
C ILE A 93 33.55 -3.77 36.49
N MET A 94 34.85 -3.95 36.73
CA MET A 94 35.57 -3.28 37.83
C MET A 94 35.61 -1.75 37.72
N ALA A 95 35.74 -1.20 36.51
CA ALA A 95 35.71 0.24 36.31
C ALA A 95 34.30 0.83 36.54
N ARG A 96 33.24 0.06 36.27
CA ARG A 96 31.86 0.46 36.57
C ARG A 96 31.60 0.46 38.07
N ILE A 97 32.06 -0.57 38.78
CA ILE A 97 31.93 -0.67 40.24
C ILE A 97 32.69 0.47 40.92
N LYS A 98 33.95 0.74 40.54
CA LYS A 98 34.72 1.88 41.11
C LYS A 98 34.02 3.22 40.92
N SER A 99 33.44 3.46 39.74
CA SER A 99 32.71 4.71 39.48
C SER A 99 31.38 4.81 40.23
N ALA A 100 30.73 3.69 40.55
CA ALA A 100 29.49 3.69 41.34
C ALA A 100 29.77 3.96 42.82
N VAL A 101 30.85 3.39 43.37
CA VAL A 101 31.24 3.56 44.78
C VAL A 101 31.70 4.99 45.08
N GLN A 102 32.37 5.66 44.13
CA GLN A 102 32.84 7.03 44.35
C GLN A 102 31.76 8.12 44.22
N LYS A 103 30.57 7.79 43.68
CA LYS A 103 29.57 8.80 43.30
C LYS A 103 28.35 8.87 44.22
N THR A 104 28.39 8.24 45.39
CA THR A 104 27.28 8.27 46.36
C THR A 104 27.65 9.12 47.58
N PRO A 105 27.49 10.46 47.54
CA PRO A 105 27.10 11.17 48.75
C PRO A 105 25.66 10.76 49.07
N ILE A 106 25.48 10.19 50.26
CA ILE A 106 24.18 9.78 50.81
C ILE A 106 23.37 11.07 51.05
N ALA A 107 22.64 11.51 50.03
CA ALA A 107 21.57 12.48 50.18
C ALA A 107 20.27 11.69 50.21
N ALA A 108 19.59 11.73 51.35
CA ALA A 108 18.30 11.08 51.57
C ALA A 108 17.30 11.53 50.49
N PRO A 109 16.61 10.60 49.81
CA PRO A 109 15.59 11.00 48.85
C PRO A 109 14.41 11.65 49.60
N PRO A 110 14.00 12.87 49.25
CA PRO A 110 12.71 13.38 49.70
C PRO A 110 11.60 12.50 49.09
N ILE A 111 10.71 12.03 49.95
CA ILE A 111 9.52 11.26 49.57
C ILE A 111 8.64 12.19 48.73
N ALA A 112 8.73 12.06 47.40
CA ALA A 112 7.83 12.74 46.49
C ALA A 112 6.51 11.93 46.41
N PRO A 113 5.34 12.58 46.57
CA PRO A 113 4.06 11.92 46.41
C PRO A 113 3.86 11.48 44.95
N VAL A 114 3.39 10.25 44.79
CA VAL A 114 3.05 9.62 43.51
C VAL A 114 1.97 10.46 42.80
N PRO A 115 2.21 11.03 41.60
CA PRO A 115 1.14 11.65 40.83
C PRO A 115 0.22 10.55 40.29
N ALA A 116 -1.08 10.72 40.52
CA ALA A 116 -2.12 9.88 39.97
C ALA A 116 -2.04 9.85 38.44
N SER A 117 -1.98 8.65 37.86
CA SER A 117 -2.11 8.45 36.41
C SER A 117 -3.43 9.04 35.92
N PRO A 118 -3.41 9.98 34.95
CA PRO A 118 -4.60 10.36 34.22
C PRO A 118 -5.03 9.18 33.35
N SER A 119 -6.27 8.73 33.56
CA SER A 119 -6.95 7.79 32.67
C SER A 119 -7.04 8.42 31.28
N GLU A 120 -6.41 7.75 30.32
CA GLU A 120 -6.39 8.13 28.91
C GLU A 120 -7.80 7.97 28.33
N ALA A 121 -8.49 9.10 28.16
CA ALA A 121 -9.81 9.16 27.54
C ALA A 121 -9.69 8.77 26.06
N VAL A 122 -10.44 7.74 25.67
CA VAL A 122 -10.65 7.35 24.28
C VAL A 122 -11.25 8.55 23.53
N PRO A 123 -10.63 9.05 22.45
CA PRO A 123 -11.19 10.16 21.70
C PRO A 123 -12.48 9.74 20.99
N ASP A 124 -13.41 10.66 21.14
CA ASP A 124 -14.79 10.69 20.69
C ASP A 124 -14.93 10.46 19.17
N ALA A 125 -15.99 9.74 18.81
CA ALA A 125 -16.33 9.39 17.44
C ALA A 125 -16.65 10.65 16.64
N THR A 126 -15.77 11.00 15.70
CA THR A 126 -16.04 12.09 14.76
C THR A 126 -17.22 11.70 13.86
N PRO A 127 -18.29 12.51 13.77
CA PRO A 127 -19.41 12.21 12.88
C PRO A 127 -18.96 12.22 11.41
N PRO A 128 -19.54 11.35 10.56
CA PRO A 128 -19.16 11.26 9.16
C PRO A 128 -19.48 12.58 8.44
N VAL A 129 -18.43 13.20 7.88
CA VAL A 129 -18.59 14.34 6.97
C VAL A 129 -19.34 13.84 5.72
N PRO A 130 -20.43 14.51 5.30
CA PRO A 130 -21.14 14.13 4.07
C PRO A 130 -20.20 14.31 2.87
N VAL A 131 -19.96 13.20 2.17
CA VAL A 131 -19.17 13.18 0.93
C VAL A 131 -19.98 13.93 -0.14
N PRO A 132 -19.43 14.98 -0.78
CA PRO A 132 -20.11 15.66 -1.86
C PRO A 132 -20.31 14.68 -3.02
N GLU A 133 -21.56 14.57 -3.46
CA GLU A 133 -22.00 13.76 -4.58
C GLU A 133 -21.27 14.22 -5.86
N ALA A 134 -20.32 13.40 -6.30
CA ALA A 134 -19.54 13.69 -7.48
C ALA A 134 -20.46 13.69 -8.71
N LYS A 135 -20.51 14.83 -9.41
CA LYS A 135 -21.19 14.93 -10.70
C LYS A 135 -20.64 13.86 -11.66
N PRO A 136 -21.50 13.24 -12.49
CA PRO A 136 -21.05 12.34 -13.55
C PRO A 136 -20.10 13.12 -14.47
N HIS A 137 -18.80 12.80 -14.40
CA HIS A 137 -17.86 13.28 -15.37
C HIS A 137 -18.04 12.45 -16.65
N ASP A 138 -18.26 13.14 -17.77
CA ASP A 138 -18.25 12.55 -19.10
C ASP A 138 -16.96 11.73 -19.28
N VAL A 139 -17.09 10.40 -19.29
CA VAL A 139 -15.98 9.49 -19.53
C VAL A 139 -15.53 9.74 -20.97
N PRO A 140 -14.30 10.24 -21.20
CA PRO A 140 -13.80 10.39 -22.56
C PRO A 140 -13.80 9.03 -23.24
N ALA A 141 -14.30 8.99 -24.48
CA ALA A 141 -14.36 7.77 -25.28
C ALA A 141 -12.96 7.14 -25.36
N VAL A 142 -12.80 5.96 -24.77
CA VAL A 142 -11.55 5.20 -24.81
C VAL A 142 -11.30 4.81 -26.28
N PRO A 143 -10.14 5.18 -26.86
CA PRO A 143 -9.82 4.80 -28.22
C PRO A 143 -9.77 3.27 -28.36
N PRO A 144 -10.18 2.71 -29.51
CA PRO A 144 -10.16 1.26 -29.71
C PRO A 144 -8.73 0.73 -29.53
N PRO A 145 -8.56 -0.45 -28.90
CA PRO A 145 -7.25 -1.03 -28.69
C PRO A 145 -6.56 -1.29 -30.04
N PRO A 146 -5.22 -1.21 -30.09
CA PRO A 146 -4.47 -1.50 -31.30
C PRO A 146 -4.70 -2.95 -31.75
N PRO A 147 -4.62 -3.22 -33.07
CA PRO A 147 -4.76 -4.58 -33.59
C PRO A 147 -3.68 -5.49 -33.00
N ARG A 148 -4.09 -6.70 -32.57
CA ARG A 148 -3.18 -7.71 -32.01
C ARG A 148 -2.09 -8.08 -33.01
N THR A 149 -0.90 -8.30 -32.51
CA THR A 149 0.23 -8.75 -33.34
C THR A 149 0.07 -10.22 -33.70
N ARG A 150 0.70 -10.66 -34.81
CA ARG A 150 0.70 -12.08 -35.23
C ARG A 150 1.21 -13.03 -34.14
N LEU A 151 2.14 -12.56 -33.31
CA LEU A 151 2.71 -13.35 -32.22
C LEU A 151 1.66 -13.60 -31.11
N GLU A 152 0.89 -12.58 -30.74
CA GLU A 152 -0.19 -12.70 -29.74
C GLU A 152 -1.30 -13.65 -30.19
N LEU A 153 -1.63 -13.67 -31.48
CA LEU A 153 -2.59 -14.62 -32.05
C LEU A 153 -2.13 -16.08 -31.96
N LEU A 154 -0.81 -16.32 -31.96
CA LEU A 154 -0.22 -17.65 -31.80
C LEU A 154 -0.18 -18.09 -30.32
N LEU A 155 0.01 -17.15 -29.41
CA LEU A 155 0.12 -17.39 -27.98
C LEU A 155 -1.26 -17.58 -27.30
N ASP A 156 -2.31 -16.97 -27.84
CA ASP A 156 -3.65 -17.03 -27.28
C ASP A 156 -4.74 -17.29 -28.34
N PRO A 157 -4.88 -18.55 -28.80
CA PRO A 157 -5.83 -18.92 -29.86
C PRO A 157 -7.29 -18.85 -29.44
N SER A 158 -7.57 -18.64 -28.15
CA SER A 158 -8.92 -18.61 -27.56
C SER A 158 -9.58 -17.23 -27.60
N GLY A 159 -8.84 -16.20 -28.05
CA GLY A 159 -9.37 -14.84 -28.15
C GLY A 159 -10.57 -14.75 -29.10
N PRO A 160 -11.52 -13.82 -28.85
CA PRO A 160 -12.67 -13.63 -29.72
C PRO A 160 -12.17 -13.32 -31.14
N ALA A 161 -12.58 -14.15 -32.11
CA ALA A 161 -12.25 -13.94 -33.50
C ALA A 161 -12.77 -12.55 -33.91
N VAL A 162 -11.84 -11.64 -34.20
CA VAL A 162 -12.18 -10.34 -34.78
C VAL A 162 -12.74 -10.63 -36.16
N THR A 163 -14.06 -10.72 -36.26
CA THR A 163 -14.78 -10.82 -37.52
C THR A 163 -14.57 -9.48 -38.23
N GLY A 164 -13.54 -9.44 -39.06
CA GLY A 164 -13.24 -8.31 -39.92
C GLY A 164 -14.47 -8.01 -40.77
N THR A 165 -15.21 -6.98 -40.39
CA THR A 165 -16.26 -6.38 -41.21
C THR A 165 -15.53 -5.53 -42.25
N GLY A 166 -15.13 -6.20 -43.32
CA GLY A 166 -14.58 -5.57 -44.51
C GLY A 166 -15.70 -5.14 -45.45
N ARG A 167 -15.75 -3.82 -45.67
CA ARG A 167 -16.55 -3.03 -46.65
C ARG A 167 -17.99 -2.73 -46.31
#